data_AF-A0A1I5VIF1-F1
#
_entry.id   AF-A0A1I5VIF1-F1
#
_cell.length_a   1.000
_cell.length_b   1.000
_cell.length_c   1.000
_cell.angle_alpha   90.00
_cell.angle_beta   90.00
_cell.angle_gamma   90.00
#
_symmetry.space_group_name_H-M   'P 1'
#
loop_
_entity.id
_entity.type
_entity.pdbx_description
1 polymer ?
#
loop_
_entity_poly.entity_id
_entity_poly.type
_entity_poly.pdbx_seq_one_letter_code
_entity_poly.pdbx_strand_id
1 'polypeptide(L)' 'MKNTELINEIDNLSDTYCNGCFIRTQLRKESGKTIAYRFCIEQCTVGESIKQIGSKLKGSK' A
#
# COMPACT_ATOMS: atom_id res chain seq x y z
N MET A 1 -4.74 16.11 -12.10
CA MET A 1 -3.57 15.57 -11.36
C MET A 1 -2.58 15.01 -12.37
N LYS A 2 -1.32 15.39 -12.26
CA LYS A 2 -0.23 14.78 -13.03
C LYS A 2 0.14 13.44 -12.37
N ASN A 3 0.56 12.45 -13.15
CA ASN A 3 0.97 11.13 -12.63
C ASN A 3 2.02 11.23 -11.51
N THR A 4 2.91 12.22 -11.59
CA THR A 4 3.91 12.51 -10.55
C THR A 4 3.29 12.84 -9.19
N GLU A 5 2.18 13.58 -9.15
CA GLU A 5 1.51 13.94 -7.90
C GLU A 5 0.91 12.70 -7.22
N LEU A 6 0.30 11.81 -7.99
CA LEU A 6 -0.25 10.55 -7.50
C LEU A 6 0.84 9.60 -6.97
N ILE A 7 2.00 9.56 -7.64
CA ILE A 7 3.15 8.78 -7.17
C ILE A 7 3.68 9.35 -5.85
N ASN A 8 3.85 10.66 -5.76
CA ASN A 8 4.28 11.32 -4.52
C ASN A 8 3.30 11.05 -3.36
N GLU A 9 1.99 11.03 -3.63
CA GLU A 9 0.99 10.73 -2.60
C GLU A 9 1.11 9.28 -2.11
N ILE A 10 1.34 8.33 -3.00
CA ILE A 10 1.61 6.92 -2.65
C ILE A 10 2.88 6.81 -1.81
N ASP A 11 3.96 7.48 -2.21
CA ASP A 11 5.23 7.45 -1.49
C ASP A 11 5.08 8.02 -0.07
N ASN A 12 4.39 9.15 0.08
CA ASN A 12 4.11 9.74 1.39
C ASN A 12 3.31 8.80 2.30
N LEU A 13 2.26 8.14 1.78
CA LEU A 13 1.47 7.17 2.55
C LEU A 13 2.32 5.95 2.94
N SER A 14 3.18 5.49 2.02
CA SER A 14 4.07 4.37 2.28
C SER A 14 5.10 4.71 3.35
N ASP A 15 5.75 5.86 3.27
CA ASP A 15 6.80 6.27 4.20
C ASP A 15 6.25 6.60 5.58
N THR A 16 5.06 7.20 5.65
CA THR A 16 4.43 7.58 6.92
C THR A 16 3.87 6.37 7.67
N TYR A 17 3.23 5.43 6.96
CA TYR A 17 2.43 4.38 7.61
C TYR A 17 2.86 2.95 7.29
N CYS A 18 3.43 2.71 6.11
CA CYS A 18 3.85 1.36 5.70
C CYS A 18 5.30 1.06 6.08
N ASN A 19 6.14 2.08 6.22
CA ASN A 19 7.51 1.94 6.71
C ASN A 19 7.49 1.53 8.18
N GLY A 20 8.22 0.46 8.51
CA GLY A 20 8.20 -0.09 9.87
C GLY A 20 6.84 -0.65 10.34
N CYS A 21 5.85 -0.82 9.47
CA CYS A 21 4.51 -1.30 9.85
C CYS A 21 4.57 -2.59 10.68
N PHE A 22 4.11 -2.50 11.94
CA PHE A 22 4.17 -3.59 12.91
C PHE A 22 3.39 -4.82 12.44
N ILE A 23 2.14 -4.63 12.01
CA ILE A 23 1.26 -5.73 11.57
C ILE A 23 1.89 -6.46 10.38
N ARG A 24 2.39 -5.72 9.38
CA ARG A 24 3.07 -6.31 8.22
C ARG A 24 4.29 -7.12 8.65
N THR A 25 5.06 -6.61 9.61
CA THR A 25 6.26 -7.27 10.13
C THR A 25 5.91 -8.54 10.91
N GLN A 26 4.88 -8.48 11.75
CA GLN A 26 4.43 -9.61 12.55
C GLN A 26 3.84 -10.72 11.66
N LEU A 27 2.93 -10.37 10.75
CA LEU A 27 2.37 -11.33 9.79
C LEU A 27 3.45 -11.96 8.90
N ARG A 28 4.52 -11.23 8.56
CA ARG A 28 5.65 -11.82 7.82
C ARG A 28 6.38 -12.87 8.64
N LYS A 29 6.56 -12.65 9.94
CA LYS A 29 7.23 -13.61 10.84
C LYS A 29 6.36 -14.83 11.11
N GLU A 30 5.08 -14.64 11.35
CA GLU A 30 4.17 -15.71 11.78
C GLU A 30 3.59 -16.52 10.61
N SER A 31 3.24 -15.83 9.51
CA SER A 31 2.44 -16.39 8.42
C SER A 31 3.08 -16.23 7.04
N GLY A 32 4.29 -15.66 7.01
CA GLY A 32 5.06 -15.48 5.78
C GLY A 32 4.64 -14.27 4.93
N LYS A 33 5.41 -14.06 3.86
CA LYS A 33 5.30 -12.87 2.99
C LYS A 33 3.93 -12.74 2.32
N THR A 34 3.36 -13.85 1.85
CA THR A 34 2.11 -13.86 1.08
C THR A 34 0.94 -13.36 1.91
N ILE A 35 0.80 -13.85 3.15
CA ILE A 35 -0.30 -13.46 4.04
C ILE A 35 -0.16 -12.00 4.45
N ALA A 36 1.05 -11.55 4.80
CA ALA A 36 1.30 -10.14 5.11
C ALA A 36 0.97 -9.20 3.94
N TYR A 37 1.32 -9.59 2.71
CA TYR A 37 1.00 -8.80 1.52
C TYR A 37 -0.51 -8.77 1.23
N ARG A 38 -1.17 -9.93 1.36
CA ARG A 38 -2.63 -10.04 1.21
C ARG A 38 -3.36 -9.14 2.21
N PHE A 39 -2.95 -9.15 3.48
CA PHE A 39 -3.47 -8.23 4.49
C PHE A 39 -3.33 -6.77 4.06
N CYS A 40 -2.15 -6.36 3.57
CA CYS A 40 -1.95 -4.98 3.11
C CYS A 40 -2.90 -4.60 1.96
N ILE A 41 -3.27 -5.52 1.07
CA ILE A 41 -4.13 -5.22 -0.09
C ILE A 41 -5.62 -5.31 0.23
N GLU A 42 -6.00 -6.25 1.10
CA GLU A 42 -7.41 -6.62 1.31
C GLU A 42 -7.99 -6.11 2.64
N GLN A 43 -7.14 -5.77 3.61
CA GLN A 43 -7.58 -5.49 5.00
C GLN A 43 -6.98 -4.20 5.59
N CYS A 44 -5.87 -3.70 5.04
CA CYS A 44 -5.25 -2.47 5.50
C CYS A 44 -5.86 -1.25 4.77
N THR A 45 -6.43 -0.30 5.52
CA THR A 45 -7.01 0.93 4.97
C THR A 45 -6.00 1.80 4.21
N VAL A 46 -4.75 1.85 4.68
CA VAL A 46 -3.66 2.55 3.98
C VAL A 46 -3.33 1.86 2.66
N GLY A 47 -3.26 0.52 2.65
CA GLY A 47 -2.96 -0.22 1.43
C GLY A 47 -4.12 -0.19 0.43
N GLU A 48 -5.37 -0.14 0.90
CA GLU A 48 -6.53 0.14 0.06
C GLU A 48 -6.44 1.53 -0.58
N SER A 49 -6.07 2.55 0.20
CA SER A 49 -5.88 3.93 -0.30
C SER A 49 -4.80 3.99 -1.39
N ILE A 50 -3.64 3.35 -1.16
CA ILE A 50 -2.56 3.24 -2.15
C ILE A 50 -3.05 2.54 -3.42
N LYS A 51 -3.84 1.47 -3.30
CA LYS A 51 -4.43 0.75 -4.44
C LYS A 51 -5.39 1.63 -5.24
N GLN A 52 -6.22 2.44 -4.55
CA GLN A 52 -7.14 3.37 -5.20
C GLN A 52 -6.39 4.46 -5.96
N ILE A 53 -5.36 5.06 -5.37
CA ILE A 53 -4.50 6.07 -6.03
C ILE A 53 -3.78 5.43 -7.23
N GLY A 54 -3.21 4.23 -7.06
CA GLY A 54 -2.53 3.50 -8.12
C GLY A 54 -3.46 3.09 -9.27
N SER A 55 -4.75 2.88 -9.01
CA SER A 55 -5.74 2.60 -10.05
C SER A 55 -6.00 3.82 -10.94
N LYS A 56 -5.81 5.04 -10.43
CA LYS A 56 -5.91 6.28 -11.22
C LYS A 56 -4.71 6.49 -12.15
N LEU A 57 -3.56 5.86 -11.86
CA LEU A 57 -2.37 5.87 -12.72
C LEU A 57 -2.51 4.93 -13.93
N LYS A 58 -3.25 3.84 -13.78
CA LYS A 58 -3.65 2.98 -14.90
C LYS A 58 -4.74 3.71 -15.65
N GLY A 59 -4.32 4.54 -16.60
CA GLY A 59 -5.21 5.34 -17.44
C GLY A 59 -6.46 4.55 -17.81
N SER A 60 -7.62 5.18 -17.59
CA SER A 60 -8.92 4.71 -18.02
C SER A 60 -8.79 4.02 -19.37
N LYS A 61 -9.01 2.71 -19.37
CA LYS A 61 -9.07 1.91 -20.59
C LYS A 61 -10.33 2.28 -21.35
#